data_AF-A0A959QT32-F1
#
_entry.id   AF-A0A959QT32-F1
#
_cell.length_a   1.000
_cell.length_b   1.000
_cell.length_c   1.000
_cell.angle_alpha   90.00
_cell.angle_beta   90.00
_cell.angle_gamma   90.00
#
_symmetry.space_group_name_H-M   'P 1'
#
loop_
_entity.id
_entity.type
_entity.pdbx_description
1 polymer ?
#
loop_
_entity_poly.entity_id
_entity_poly.type
_entity_poly.pdbx_seq_one_letter_code
_entity_poly.pdbx_strand_id
1 'polypeptide(L)'
;MKFSRLIIFLLFIAPPLFSQYQIKKNTTSAGGGKQTNSSNTLYHVVGQPIGNKSSNSQYLLREGYIFHYIQNDVVQLSDEPLSHSDTFTLDTILDAGSIRFNIQPANDITNAAGYVLLARPNADPQIIISDGNYPSLYTSSNGTKVVSILTDETADKITATGLQPSMTYTFLLIPFNWNGSDNASINFKTDGTIPKLTQTTPIPTLSEWALILLGITIPVIVYFKMKA
;
A
#
# COMPACT_ATOMS: atom_id res chain seq x y z
N MET A 1 -2.08 18.05 5.00
CA MET A 1 -1.54 19.43 4.92
C MET A 1 -0.22 19.39 4.17
N LYS A 2 -0.04 20.19 3.11
CA LYS A 2 1.21 20.21 2.32
C LYS A 2 2.26 21.05 3.06
N PHE A 3 3.39 20.47 3.41
CA PHE A 3 4.54 21.21 3.94
C PHE A 3 5.69 21.15 2.94
N SER A 4 6.03 22.30 2.35
CA SER A 4 7.18 22.44 1.48
C SER A 4 8.45 22.56 2.33
N ARG A 5 9.41 21.63 2.19
CA ARG A 5 10.74 21.81 2.76
C ARG A 5 11.59 22.67 1.81
N LEU A 6 12.12 23.78 2.33
CA LEU A 6 13.03 24.67 1.65
C LEU A 6 14.46 24.08 1.70
N ILE A 7 14.96 23.55 0.58
CA ILE A 7 16.38 23.22 0.44
C ILE A 7 17.04 24.38 -0.31
N ILE A 8 17.92 25.10 0.37
CA ILE A 8 18.66 26.24 -0.19
C ILE A 8 19.97 25.72 -0.76
N PHE A 9 20.07 25.56 -2.08
CA PHE A 9 21.36 25.49 -2.75
C PHE A 9 21.85 26.92 -3.03
N LEU A 10 22.80 27.41 -2.24
CA LEU A 10 23.51 28.67 -2.53
C LEU A 10 24.61 28.38 -3.56
N LEU A 11 24.30 28.59 -4.84
CA LEU A 11 25.33 28.59 -5.87
C LEU A 11 25.99 29.98 -5.88
N PHE A 12 27.19 30.08 -5.32
CA PHE A 12 28.01 31.29 -5.44
C PHE A 12 28.54 31.40 -6.86
N ILE A 13 27.89 32.21 -7.69
CA ILE A 13 28.42 32.58 -9.01
C ILE A 13 29.18 33.89 -8.83
N ALA A 14 30.51 33.86 -8.97
CA ALA A 14 31.30 35.08 -9.07
C ALA A 14 30.91 35.85 -10.35
N PRO A 15 30.63 37.17 -10.28
CA PRO A 15 30.39 37.96 -11.49
C PRO A 15 31.71 38.45 -12.11
N PRO A 16 31.74 38.86 -13.40
CA PRO A 16 30.61 38.94 -14.33
C PRO A 16 30.88 38.21 -15.66
N LEU A 17 29.81 37.80 -16.36
CA LEU A 17 29.63 38.04 -17.79
C LEU A 17 28.15 37.74 -18.10
N PHE A 18 27.33 38.79 -18.03
CA PHE A 18 25.98 38.78 -18.58
C PHE A 18 26.08 38.68 -20.10
N SER A 19 26.14 37.47 -20.62
CA SER A 19 25.75 37.15 -21.97
C SER A 19 25.29 35.69 -21.93
N GLN A 20 24.23 35.37 -22.66
CA GLN A 20 23.69 34.02 -22.92
C GLN A 20 22.37 33.59 -22.26
N TYR A 21 21.70 34.40 -21.45
CA TYR A 21 20.27 34.17 -21.18
C TYR A 21 19.40 35.10 -22.04
N GLN A 22 18.96 34.60 -23.19
CA GLN A 22 17.90 35.22 -23.98
C GLN A 22 16.55 34.97 -23.29
N ILE A 23 16.01 35.98 -22.61
CA ILE A 23 14.62 35.96 -22.15
C ILE A 23 13.74 36.13 -23.39
N LYS A 24 13.28 35.02 -23.97
CA LYS A 24 12.30 35.06 -25.06
C LYS A 24 10.94 35.39 -24.45
N LYS A 25 10.49 36.63 -24.61
CA LYS A 25 9.15 37.08 -24.21
C LYS A 25 8.14 36.40 -25.15
N ASN A 26 7.58 35.27 -24.75
CA ASN A 26 6.57 34.59 -25.56
C ASN A 26 5.24 35.34 -25.43
N THR A 27 4.97 36.23 -26.39
CA THR A 27 3.68 36.87 -26.57
C THR A 27 2.72 35.91 -27.26
N THR A 28 2.09 35.02 -26.50
CA THR A 28 0.80 34.39 -26.84
C THR A 28 0.29 33.57 -25.66
N SER A 29 -0.60 34.13 -24.86
CA SER A 29 -2.00 33.70 -24.77
C SER A 29 -2.65 34.25 -23.51
N ALA A 30 -3.93 34.55 -23.66
CA ALA A 30 -4.76 35.36 -22.80
C ALA A 30 -5.10 34.69 -21.46
N GLY A 31 -5.36 35.52 -20.44
CA GLY A 31 -6.05 35.12 -19.22
C GLY A 31 -5.14 34.83 -18.02
N GLY A 32 -4.51 35.86 -17.46
CA GLY A 32 -3.85 35.77 -16.16
C GLY A 32 -3.92 37.12 -15.47
N GLY A 33 -4.87 37.29 -14.56
CA GLY A 33 -5.06 38.53 -13.81
C GLY A 33 -3.78 38.92 -13.07
N LYS A 34 -3.38 40.19 -13.18
CA LYS A 34 -2.39 40.80 -12.29
C LYS A 34 -2.95 40.74 -10.86
N GLN A 35 -2.43 39.84 -10.02
CA GLN A 35 -2.47 40.08 -8.57
C GLN A 35 -1.28 40.95 -8.21
N THR A 36 -1.51 42.25 -8.15
CA THR A 36 -0.60 43.22 -7.55
C THR A 36 -0.79 43.17 -6.05
N ASN A 37 0.14 42.53 -5.34
CA ASN A 37 0.41 42.85 -3.94
C ASN A 37 1.87 43.29 -3.82
N SER A 38 2.05 44.43 -3.17
CA SER A 38 3.25 45.24 -3.21
C SER A 38 4.50 44.47 -2.78
N SER A 39 5.55 44.59 -3.60
CA SER A 39 6.95 44.21 -3.35
C SER A 39 7.45 42.80 -3.74
N ASN A 40 6.68 41.96 -4.43
CA ASN A 40 7.23 40.73 -5.02
C ASN A 40 6.62 40.49 -6.41
N THR A 41 7.43 40.67 -7.46
CA THR A 41 7.01 40.28 -8.82
C THR A 41 7.38 38.80 -9.02
N LEU A 42 6.42 37.91 -8.83
CA LEU A 42 6.55 36.51 -9.23
C LEU A 42 6.57 36.44 -10.76
N TYR A 43 7.72 36.13 -11.33
CA TYR A 43 7.82 35.80 -12.75
C TYR A 43 7.61 34.30 -12.91
N HIS A 44 6.52 33.90 -13.57
CA HIS A 44 6.38 32.52 -14.03
C HIS A 44 7.30 32.33 -15.24
N VAL A 45 8.52 31.85 -15.01
CA VAL A 45 9.46 31.52 -16.08
C VAL A 45 9.04 30.19 -16.68
N VAL A 46 8.23 30.23 -17.75
CA VAL A 46 7.92 29.04 -18.53
C VAL A 46 9.08 28.79 -19.49
N GLY A 47 10.00 27.93 -19.08
CA GLY A 47 11.11 27.48 -19.91
C GLY A 47 11.74 26.23 -19.31
N GLN A 48 11.73 25.13 -20.08
CA GLN A 48 12.39 23.88 -19.71
C GLN A 48 13.91 24.07 -19.84
N PRO A 49 14.73 23.75 -18.82
CA PRO A 49 16.16 23.61 -19.03
C PRO A 49 16.42 22.41 -19.95
N ILE A 50 17.37 22.56 -20.87
CA ILE A 50 17.80 21.47 -21.76
C ILE A 50 18.32 20.33 -20.87
N GLY A 51 17.57 19.22 -20.84
CA GLY A 51 18.00 17.96 -20.23
C GLY A 51 17.18 17.44 -19.04
N ASN A 52 16.17 18.15 -18.53
CA ASN A 52 15.38 17.62 -17.39
C ASN A 52 13.87 17.74 -17.60
N LYS A 53 13.22 16.60 -17.87
CA LYS A 53 11.77 16.44 -18.12
C LYS A 53 10.94 16.44 -16.82
N SER A 54 11.19 17.38 -15.90
CA SER A 54 10.35 17.54 -14.71
C SER A 54 9.47 18.79 -14.88
N SER A 55 8.17 18.58 -15.02
CA SER A 55 7.19 19.59 -15.44
C SER A 55 6.84 20.67 -14.41
N ASN A 56 7.44 20.70 -13.22
CA ASN A 56 7.04 21.62 -12.13
C ASN A 56 8.22 22.39 -11.51
N SER A 57 9.16 22.88 -12.33
CA SER A 57 10.20 23.78 -11.84
C SER A 57 9.67 25.22 -11.77
N GLN A 58 9.51 25.78 -10.57
CA GLN A 58 9.24 27.21 -10.40
C GLN A 58 10.54 27.93 -10.02
N TYR A 59 10.79 29.09 -10.62
CA TYR A 59 11.96 29.91 -10.35
C TYR A 59 11.53 31.23 -9.75
N LEU A 60 12.16 31.62 -8.65
CA LEU A 60 11.97 32.93 -8.02
C LEU A 60 13.25 33.75 -8.21
N LEU A 61 13.09 34.97 -8.72
CA LEU A 61 14.18 35.94 -8.87
C LEU A 61 14.05 36.96 -7.74
N ARG A 62 15.03 37.00 -6.84
CA ARG A 62 15.11 38.02 -5.78
C ARG A 62 16.57 38.44 -5.63
N GLU A 63 16.84 39.74 -5.74
CA GLU A 63 18.17 40.33 -5.53
C GLU A 63 19.29 39.70 -6.39
N GLY A 64 19.00 39.29 -7.63
CA GLY A 64 20.00 38.68 -8.54
C GLY A 64 20.28 37.19 -8.31
N TYR A 65 19.59 36.55 -7.37
CA TYR A 65 19.69 35.10 -7.12
C TYR A 65 18.56 34.35 -7.83
N ILE A 66 18.90 33.21 -8.44
CA ILE A 66 17.93 32.25 -8.97
C ILE A 66 17.67 31.20 -7.89
N PHE A 67 16.45 31.20 -7.36
CA PHE A 67 16.00 30.13 -6.46
C PHE A 67 15.33 29.05 -7.31
N HIS A 68 15.95 27.87 -7.39
CA HIS A 68 15.36 26.70 -8.01
C HIS A 68 14.44 26.02 -6.98
N TYR A 69 13.13 26.21 -7.10
CA TYR A 69 12.17 25.43 -6.33
C TYR A 69 11.99 24.09 -7.03
N ILE A 70 12.71 23.09 -6.55
CA ILE A 70 12.37 21.71 -6.84
C ILE A 70 11.16 21.41 -5.96
N GLN A 71 9.95 21.48 -6.53
CA GLN A 71 8.78 20.93 -5.87
C GLN A 71 8.91 19.39 -5.93
N ASN A 72 9.70 18.84 -5.00
CA ASN A 72 9.56 17.45 -4.64
C ASN A 72 8.22 17.39 -3.91
N ASP A 73 7.20 16.82 -4.56
CA ASP A 73 5.99 16.41 -3.85
C ASP A 73 6.42 15.34 -2.84
N VAL A 74 6.77 15.78 -1.62
CA VAL A 74 7.11 14.89 -0.52
C VAL A 74 5.82 14.22 -0.10
N VAL A 75 5.61 12.99 -0.55
CA VAL A 75 4.54 12.13 -0.05
C VAL A 75 4.84 11.88 1.43
N GLN A 76 3.91 12.29 2.29
CA GLN A 76 3.95 11.98 3.71
C GLN A 76 3.21 10.67 3.94
N LEU A 77 3.63 9.93 4.97
CA LEU A 77 2.84 8.82 5.49
C LEU A 77 1.45 9.33 5.88
N SER A 78 0.42 8.54 5.57
CA SER A 78 -0.92 8.72 6.11
C SER A 78 -0.88 8.56 7.64
N ASP A 79 -1.88 9.08 8.34
CA ASP A 79 -2.00 8.85 9.78
C ASP A 79 -2.09 7.34 10.06
N GLU A 80 -1.41 6.87 11.08
CA GLU A 80 -1.45 5.46 11.47
C GLU A 80 -2.86 5.08 11.98
N PRO A 81 -3.38 3.87 11.67
CA PRO A 81 -4.58 3.36 12.31
C PRO A 81 -4.50 3.43 13.84
N LEU A 82 -5.54 3.91 14.51
CA LEU A 82 -5.47 4.11 15.98
C LEU A 82 -5.48 2.79 16.78
N SER A 83 -6.02 1.72 16.21
CA SER A 83 -6.12 0.41 16.87
C SER A 83 -5.95 -0.73 15.87
N HIS A 84 -5.77 -1.92 16.42
CA HIS A 84 -5.97 -3.15 15.66
C HIS A 84 -7.46 -3.48 15.56
N SER A 85 -7.79 -4.48 14.72
CA SER A 85 -9.14 -5.04 14.67
C SER A 85 -9.52 -5.69 16.00
N ASP A 86 -10.67 -5.31 16.56
CA ASP A 86 -11.24 -5.96 17.74
C ASP A 86 -11.84 -7.35 17.42
N THR A 87 -11.97 -7.68 16.12
CA THR A 87 -12.41 -8.99 15.64
C THR A 87 -11.32 -9.61 14.76
N PHE A 88 -10.80 -10.77 15.15
CA PHE A 88 -10.03 -11.63 14.25
C PHE A 88 -10.26 -13.08 14.61
N THR A 89 -11.24 -13.69 13.97
CA THR A 89 -11.70 -15.05 14.28
C THR A 89 -11.85 -15.88 13.01
N LEU A 90 -11.85 -17.20 13.16
CA LEU A 90 -12.10 -18.11 12.04
C LEU A 90 -13.53 -17.92 11.53
N ASP A 91 -13.70 -17.68 10.23
CA ASP A 91 -15.01 -17.77 9.57
C ASP A 91 -15.20 -19.19 9.02
N THR A 92 -14.33 -19.59 8.09
CA THR A 92 -14.41 -20.93 7.49
C THR A 92 -13.08 -21.36 6.88
N ILE A 93 -12.87 -22.67 6.80
CA ILE A 93 -11.82 -23.28 5.99
C ILE A 93 -12.45 -23.55 4.62
N LEU A 94 -11.94 -22.88 3.58
CA LEU A 94 -12.52 -22.99 2.24
C LEU A 94 -12.01 -24.25 1.52
N ASP A 95 -10.71 -24.49 1.57
CA ASP A 95 -10.04 -25.63 0.97
C ASP A 95 -8.66 -25.86 1.62
N ALA A 96 -7.86 -26.77 1.04
CA ALA A 96 -6.52 -27.10 1.54
C ALA A 96 -5.47 -25.99 1.37
N GLY A 97 -5.76 -24.94 0.59
CA GLY A 97 -4.89 -23.80 0.34
C GLY A 97 -5.45 -22.44 0.79
N SER A 98 -6.68 -22.41 1.32
CA SER A 98 -7.39 -21.16 1.61
C SER A 98 -8.22 -21.22 2.90
N ILE A 99 -8.10 -20.18 3.72
CA ILE A 99 -8.86 -20.00 4.97
C ILE A 99 -9.42 -18.58 5.00
N ARG A 100 -10.67 -18.42 5.42
CA ARG A 100 -11.34 -17.14 5.57
C ARG A 100 -11.56 -16.81 7.04
N PHE A 101 -11.40 -15.53 7.38
CA PHE A 101 -11.50 -15.00 8.72
C PHE A 101 -12.55 -13.88 8.77
N ASN A 102 -13.23 -13.75 9.91
CA ASN A 102 -14.03 -12.57 10.22
C ASN A 102 -13.11 -11.47 10.76
N ILE A 103 -13.36 -10.24 10.33
CA ILE A 103 -12.63 -9.04 10.73
C ILE A 103 -13.59 -7.90 11.05
N GLN A 104 -13.13 -6.92 11.83
CA GLN A 104 -13.79 -5.63 11.91
C GLN A 104 -13.58 -4.90 10.56
N PRO A 105 -14.63 -4.34 9.93
CA PRO A 105 -14.46 -3.45 8.79
C PRO A 105 -13.43 -2.35 9.08
N ALA A 106 -12.55 -2.05 8.11
CA ALA A 106 -11.48 -1.09 8.35
C ALA A 106 -12.02 0.32 8.61
N ASN A 107 -13.14 0.70 7.98
CA ASN A 107 -13.78 2.00 8.21
C ASN A 107 -14.35 2.18 9.64
N ASP A 108 -14.46 1.11 10.43
CA ASP A 108 -14.79 1.20 11.85
C ASP A 108 -13.56 1.50 12.73
N ILE A 109 -12.35 1.44 12.18
CA ILE A 109 -11.10 1.82 12.83
C ILE A 109 -10.67 3.20 12.32
N THR A 110 -10.49 4.15 13.25
CA THR A 110 -10.01 5.49 12.88
C THR A 110 -8.66 5.40 12.18
N ASN A 111 -8.56 6.01 11.00
CA ASN A 111 -7.38 6.01 10.13
C ASN A 111 -7.00 4.64 9.55
N ALA A 112 -7.91 3.69 9.40
CA ALA A 112 -7.63 2.47 8.64
C ALA A 112 -8.29 2.52 7.25
N ALA A 113 -7.55 2.08 6.24
CA ALA A 113 -7.98 1.96 4.85
C ALA A 113 -7.97 0.49 4.37
N GLY A 114 -7.57 -0.44 5.22
CA GLY A 114 -7.46 -1.85 4.87
C GLY A 114 -6.60 -2.67 5.82
N TYR A 115 -6.33 -3.91 5.42
CA TYR A 115 -5.55 -4.88 6.17
C TYR A 115 -4.51 -5.62 5.34
N VAL A 116 -3.42 -6.00 6.00
CA VAL A 116 -2.49 -7.04 5.54
C VAL A 116 -2.61 -8.24 6.44
N LEU A 117 -2.67 -9.43 5.84
CA LEU A 117 -2.65 -10.69 6.55
C LEU A 117 -1.30 -11.37 6.34
N LEU A 118 -0.54 -11.51 7.43
CA LEU A 118 0.70 -12.27 7.46
C LEU A 118 0.40 -13.70 7.91
N ALA A 119 1.12 -14.68 7.35
CA ALA A 119 1.05 -16.07 7.78
C ALA A 119 2.43 -16.69 7.87
N ARG A 120 2.63 -17.60 8.83
CA ARG A 120 3.85 -18.40 8.91
C ARG A 120 3.53 -19.83 9.36
N PRO A 121 4.09 -20.86 8.70
CA PRO A 121 3.88 -22.25 9.11
C PRO A 121 4.66 -22.56 10.38
N ASN A 122 4.01 -23.22 11.34
CA ASN A 122 4.60 -23.78 12.56
C ASN A 122 5.37 -22.79 13.45
N ALA A 123 5.16 -21.48 13.31
CA ALA A 123 5.79 -20.44 14.10
C ALA A 123 5.01 -19.13 14.00
N ASP A 124 5.25 -18.21 14.94
CA ASP A 124 4.72 -16.85 14.87
C ASP A 124 5.32 -16.07 13.68
N PRO A 125 4.51 -15.33 12.90
CA PRO A 125 5.01 -14.45 11.86
C PRO A 125 5.92 -13.35 12.42
N GLN A 126 7.01 -13.03 11.70
CA GLN A 126 7.74 -11.79 11.92
C GLN A 126 7.11 -10.67 11.09
N ILE A 127 7.13 -9.44 11.58
CA ILE A 127 6.68 -8.29 10.79
C ILE A 127 7.71 -8.06 9.69
N ILE A 128 7.28 -8.24 8.44
CA ILE A 128 8.12 -8.11 7.24
C ILE A 128 7.67 -6.94 6.34
N ILE A 129 6.63 -6.23 6.76
CA ILE A 129 6.13 -5.02 6.10
C ILE A 129 6.75 -3.79 6.76
N SER A 130 6.81 -2.68 6.02
CA SER A 130 7.38 -1.42 6.48
C SER A 130 6.65 -0.26 5.83
N ASP A 131 6.52 0.84 6.55
CA ASP A 131 5.85 2.05 6.07
C ASP A 131 6.45 2.58 4.76
N GLY A 132 5.63 3.33 4.03
CA GLY A 132 5.98 3.92 2.73
C GLY A 132 6.17 2.91 1.60
N ASN A 133 5.81 1.64 1.82
CA ASN A 133 5.93 0.59 0.83
C ASN A 133 4.63 -0.20 0.73
N TYR A 134 4.09 -0.30 -0.49
CA TYR A 134 2.90 -1.10 -0.73
C TYR A 134 3.23 -2.59 -0.54
N PRO A 135 2.44 -3.32 0.26
CA PRO A 135 2.70 -4.72 0.52
C PRO A 135 2.50 -5.50 -0.79
N SER A 136 3.38 -6.45 -1.07
CA SER A 136 3.19 -7.39 -2.17
C SER A 136 2.96 -8.79 -1.60
N LEU A 137 2.33 -9.67 -2.38
CA LEU A 137 2.31 -11.08 -2.02
C LEU A 137 3.72 -11.64 -2.19
N TYR A 138 4.39 -11.95 -1.08
CA TYR A 138 5.73 -12.53 -1.11
C TYR A 138 5.99 -13.40 0.12
N THR A 139 7.03 -14.23 0.04
CA THR A 139 7.55 -15.03 1.15
C THR A 139 8.95 -14.53 1.52
N SER A 140 9.15 -14.17 2.78
CA SER A 140 10.45 -13.78 3.32
C SER A 140 11.33 -15.00 3.60
N SER A 141 12.63 -14.78 3.78
CA SER A 141 13.60 -15.85 4.06
C SER A 141 13.34 -16.58 5.38
N ASN A 142 12.63 -15.97 6.33
CA ASN A 142 12.26 -16.60 7.61
C ASN A 142 10.98 -17.47 7.50
N GLY A 143 10.32 -17.49 6.34
CA GLY A 143 9.11 -18.25 6.06
C GLY A 143 7.79 -17.52 6.30
N THR A 144 7.80 -16.28 6.83
CA THR A 144 6.61 -15.43 6.89
C THR A 144 6.22 -14.98 5.49
N LYS A 145 4.91 -15.01 5.23
CA LYS A 145 4.28 -14.66 3.95
C LYS A 145 3.26 -13.55 4.14
N VAL A 146 3.14 -12.68 3.14
CA VAL A 146 1.93 -11.88 2.95
C VAL A 146 0.95 -12.73 2.16
N VAL A 147 -0.18 -13.12 2.76
CA VAL A 147 -1.17 -14.06 2.16
C VAL A 147 -2.48 -13.40 1.75
N SER A 148 -2.68 -12.14 2.14
CA SER A 148 -3.82 -11.32 1.73
C SER A 148 -3.52 -9.83 1.94
N ILE A 149 -4.05 -9.01 1.04
CA ILE A 149 -4.08 -7.54 1.15
C ILE A 149 -5.51 -7.14 0.83
N LEU A 150 -6.18 -6.48 1.76
CA LEU A 150 -7.56 -6.07 1.64
C LEU A 150 -7.63 -4.54 1.68
N THR A 151 -8.17 -3.94 0.62
CA THR A 151 -8.35 -2.48 0.48
C THR A 151 -9.84 -2.08 0.44
N ASP A 152 -10.76 -3.04 0.53
CA ASP A 152 -12.18 -2.75 0.71
C ASP A 152 -12.42 -2.45 2.19
N GLU A 153 -12.61 -1.17 2.50
CA GLU A 153 -12.77 -0.70 3.88
C GLU A 153 -14.05 -1.21 4.56
N THR A 154 -15.03 -1.66 3.77
CA THR A 154 -16.32 -2.14 4.26
C THR A 154 -16.37 -3.65 4.47
N ALA A 155 -15.36 -4.37 3.99
CA ALA A 155 -15.33 -5.83 4.07
C ALA A 155 -15.18 -6.31 5.51
N ASP A 156 -16.04 -7.25 5.91
CA ASP A 156 -16.05 -7.91 7.21
C ASP A 156 -15.32 -9.27 7.19
N LYS A 157 -14.72 -9.62 6.05
CA LYS A 157 -13.99 -10.88 5.85
C LYS A 157 -12.70 -10.68 5.07
N ILE A 158 -11.68 -11.47 5.43
CA ILE A 158 -10.41 -11.56 4.71
C ILE A 158 -10.05 -13.03 4.47
N THR A 159 -9.50 -13.33 3.28
CA THR A 159 -9.14 -14.70 2.90
C THR A 159 -7.63 -14.81 2.73
N ALA A 160 -7.00 -15.71 3.48
CA ALA A 160 -5.65 -16.17 3.22
C ALA A 160 -5.67 -17.19 2.08
N THR A 161 -4.79 -17.04 1.09
CA THR A 161 -4.63 -17.98 -0.03
C THR A 161 -3.17 -18.39 -0.18
N GLY A 162 -2.90 -19.41 -1.02
CA GLY A 162 -1.53 -19.88 -1.26
C GLY A 162 -0.92 -20.63 -0.07
N LEU A 163 -1.76 -21.18 0.80
CA LEU A 163 -1.34 -22.02 1.92
C LEU A 163 -1.03 -23.44 1.43
N GLN A 164 -0.15 -24.13 2.15
CA GLN A 164 0.09 -25.55 1.90
C GLN A 164 -0.91 -26.40 2.69
N PRO A 165 -1.39 -27.52 2.12
CA PRO A 165 -2.23 -28.48 2.83
C PRO A 165 -1.56 -29.07 4.06
N SER A 166 -2.37 -29.55 5.01
CA SER A 166 -1.92 -30.26 6.21
C SER A 166 -0.86 -29.50 7.02
N MET A 167 -0.95 -28.17 7.05
CA MET A 167 0.04 -27.30 7.66
C MET A 167 -0.63 -26.36 8.66
N THR A 168 -0.06 -26.27 9.86
CA THR A 168 -0.51 -25.31 10.87
C THR A 168 0.12 -23.96 10.62
N TYR A 169 -0.70 -22.94 10.37
CA TYR A 169 -0.27 -21.56 10.20
C TYR A 169 -0.67 -20.73 11.41
N THR A 170 0.21 -19.82 11.79
CA THR A 170 -0.15 -18.68 12.64
C THR A 170 -0.27 -17.43 11.78
N PHE A 171 -1.33 -16.66 12.01
CA PHE A 171 -1.70 -15.49 11.23
C PHE A 171 -1.65 -14.22 12.08
N LEU A 172 -1.20 -13.11 11.49
CA LEU A 172 -1.31 -11.76 12.07
C LEU A 172 -2.14 -10.87 11.15
N LEU A 173 -3.12 -10.18 11.70
CA LEU A 173 -3.92 -9.18 10.98
C LEU A 173 -3.43 -7.78 11.36
N ILE A 174 -2.95 -7.02 10.38
CA ILE A 174 -2.36 -5.69 10.60
C ILE A 174 -3.14 -4.66 9.77
N PRO A 175 -3.81 -3.67 10.37
CA PRO A 175 -4.43 -2.59 9.62
C PRO A 175 -3.38 -1.63 9.07
N PHE A 176 -3.72 -0.96 7.97
CA PHE A 176 -2.91 0.11 7.41
C PHE A 176 -3.80 1.27 6.95
N ASN A 177 -3.19 2.45 6.83
CA ASN A 177 -3.78 3.59 6.14
C ASN A 177 -3.07 3.87 4.81
N TRP A 178 -3.78 4.46 3.86
CA TRP A 178 -3.25 4.82 2.55
C TRP A 178 -4.04 5.99 1.96
N ASN A 179 -3.41 6.87 1.19
CA ASN A 179 -4.07 8.01 0.56
C ASN A 179 -4.82 7.65 -0.75
N GLY A 180 -4.82 6.37 -1.14
CA GLY A 180 -5.49 5.87 -2.35
C GLY A 180 -4.71 6.06 -3.66
N SER A 181 -3.52 6.67 -3.63
CA SER A 181 -2.75 7.00 -4.84
C SER A 181 -1.26 6.67 -4.75
N ASP A 182 -0.61 6.95 -3.62
CA ASP A 182 0.84 6.91 -3.50
C ASP A 182 1.28 5.82 -2.51
N ASN A 183 1.98 4.80 -2.99
CA ASN A 183 2.49 3.72 -2.13
C ASN A 183 3.39 4.24 -0.99
N ALA A 184 4.06 5.38 -1.22
CA ALA A 184 4.88 6.07 -0.24
C ALA A 184 4.08 6.67 0.94
N SER A 185 2.74 6.69 0.87
CA SER A 185 1.88 7.18 1.95
C SER A 185 1.42 6.08 2.91
N ILE A 186 1.77 4.82 2.68
CA ILE A 186 1.24 3.71 3.48
C ILE A 186 1.81 3.70 4.88
N ASN A 187 0.94 3.57 5.88
CA ASN A 187 1.35 3.53 7.29
C ASN A 187 0.68 2.35 8.01
N PHE A 188 1.48 1.45 8.59
CA PHE A 188 1.02 0.21 9.20
C PHE A 188 0.99 0.30 10.72
N LYS A 189 -0.09 -0.17 11.36
CA LYS A 189 -0.13 -0.31 12.81
C LYS A 189 0.67 -1.54 13.26
N THR A 190 1.97 -1.40 13.50
CA THR A 190 2.88 -2.55 13.79
C THR A 190 3.28 -2.70 15.26
N ASP A 191 2.86 -1.77 16.11
CA ASP A 191 3.05 -1.78 17.56
C ASP A 191 1.79 -2.23 18.32
N GLY A 192 1.93 -2.40 19.63
CA GLY A 192 0.87 -2.93 20.50
C GLY A 192 0.66 -4.43 20.36
N THR A 193 -0.51 -4.92 20.80
CA THR A 193 -0.87 -6.34 20.69
C THR A 193 -1.58 -6.58 19.37
N ILE A 194 -0.89 -7.19 18.40
CA ILE A 194 -1.44 -7.52 17.08
C ILE A 194 -2.34 -8.76 17.19
N PRO A 195 -3.59 -8.73 16.68
CA PRO A 195 -4.49 -9.88 16.65
C PRO A 195 -3.84 -11.07 15.95
N LYS A 196 -3.93 -12.23 16.61
CA LYS A 196 -3.29 -13.47 16.19
C LYS A 196 -4.26 -14.63 16.23
N LEU A 197 -4.19 -15.50 15.22
CA LEU A 197 -5.00 -16.71 15.15
C LEU A 197 -4.15 -17.86 14.59
N THR A 198 -4.34 -19.07 15.12
CA THR A 198 -3.65 -20.27 14.62
C THR A 198 -4.68 -21.22 14.03
N GLN A 199 -4.41 -21.72 12.82
CA GLN A 199 -5.31 -22.66 12.13
C GLN A 199 -4.52 -23.65 11.27
N THR A 200 -5.00 -24.89 11.22
CA THR A 200 -4.46 -25.95 10.37
C THR A 200 -5.26 -26.07 9.09
N THR A 201 -4.58 -26.06 7.95
CA THR A 201 -5.19 -26.38 6.65
C THR A 201 -5.50 -27.87 6.56
N PRO A 202 -6.62 -28.25 5.92
CA PRO A 202 -7.03 -29.65 5.84
C PRO A 202 -6.10 -30.43 4.91
N ILE A 203 -6.16 -31.76 5.03
CA ILE A 203 -5.61 -32.67 4.03
C ILE A 203 -6.42 -32.48 2.74
N PRO A 204 -5.78 -32.46 1.54
CA PRO A 204 -6.53 -32.39 0.29
C PRO A 204 -7.45 -33.61 0.20
N THR A 205 -8.75 -33.37 0.08
CA THR A 205 -9.68 -34.44 -0.27
C THR A 205 -9.65 -34.61 -1.79
N LEU A 206 -9.51 -35.84 -2.25
CA LEU A 206 -9.75 -36.14 -3.66
C LEU A 206 -11.23 -35.89 -3.94
N SER A 207 -11.54 -35.18 -5.02
CA SER A 207 -12.93 -35.10 -5.47
C SER A 207 -13.43 -36.51 -5.82
N GLU A 208 -14.73 -36.75 -5.70
CA GLU A 208 -15.31 -38.05 -6.09
C GLU A 208 -14.95 -38.41 -7.54
N TRP A 209 -14.88 -37.41 -8.43
CA TRP A 209 -14.42 -37.58 -9.80
C TRP A 209 -12.93 -37.95 -9.94
N ALA A 210 -12.07 -37.42 -9.06
CA ALA A 210 -10.66 -37.80 -9.04
C ALA A 210 -10.45 -39.24 -8.56
N LEU A 211 -11.26 -39.70 -7.59
CA LEU A 211 -11.27 -41.10 -7.14
C LEU A 211 -11.71 -42.05 -8.25
N ILE A 212 -12.76 -41.69 -9.00
CA ILE A 212 -13.25 -42.46 -10.16
C ILE A 212 -12.17 -42.55 -11.26
N LEU A 213 -11.49 -41.44 -11.57
CA LEU A 213 -10.44 -41.41 -12.59
C LEU A 213 -9.19 -42.22 -12.19
N LEU A 214 -8.90 -42.28 -10.88
CA LEU A 214 -7.82 -43.11 -10.32
C LEU A 214 -8.20 -44.60 -10.21
N GLY A 215 -9.41 -44.98 -10.65
CA GLY A 215 -9.88 -46.37 -10.58
C GLY A 215 -10.13 -46.86 -9.15
N ILE A 216 -10.25 -45.93 -8.19
CA ILE A 216 -10.57 -46.27 -6.80
C ILE A 216 -12.09 -46.49 -6.74
N THR A 217 -12.51 -47.74 -6.68
CA THR A 217 -13.91 -48.11 -6.47
C THR A 217 -14.30 -47.86 -5.01
N ILE A 218 -15.12 -46.83 -4.79
CA ILE A 218 -15.77 -46.62 -3.49
C ILE A 218 -16.95 -47.61 -3.41
N PRO A 219 -17.01 -48.54 -2.45
CA PRO A 219 -18.20 -49.37 -2.27
C PRO A 219 -19.36 -48.45 -1.85
N VAL A 220 -20.30 -48.22 -2.77
CA VAL A 220 -21.54 -47.51 -2.49
C VAL A 220 -22.42 -48.42 -1.63
N ILE A 221 -22.51 -48.14 -0.33
CA ILE A 221 -23.49 -48.81 0.54
C ILE A 221 -24.85 -48.13 0.34
N VAL A 222 -25.71 -48.74 -0.47
CA VAL A 222 -27.11 -48.32 -0.60
C VAL A 222 -27.93 -48.95 0.52
N TYR A 223 -28.38 -48.14 1.48
CA TYR A 223 -29.33 -48.58 2.50
C TYR A 223 -30.75 -48.63 1.92
N PHE A 224 -31.25 -49.82 1.60
CA PHE A 224 -32.68 -50.02 1.38
C PHE A 224 -33.40 -50.14 2.71
N LYS A 225 -34.18 -49.12 3.07
CA LYS A 225 -35.12 -49.21 4.19
C LYS A 225 -36.29 -50.09 3.77
N MET A 226 -36.23 -51.39 4.07
CA MET A 226 -37.39 -52.26 3.93
C MET A 226 -38.45 -51.81 4.92
N LYS A 227 -39.65 -51.44 4.43
CA LYS A 227 -40.83 -51.30 5.29
C LYS A 227 -41.17 -52.68 5.84
N ALA A 228 -41.27 -52.79 7.16
CA ALA A 228 -41.94 -53.90 7.83
C ALA A 228 -43.45 -53.87 7.55
#